data_AF-A0A2E1I3E4-F1
#
_entry.id   AF-A0A2E1I3E4-F1
#
_cell.length_a   1.000
_cell.length_b   1.000
_cell.length_c   1.000
_cell.angle_alpha   90.00
_cell.angle_beta   90.00
_cell.angle_gamma   90.00
#
_symmetry.space_group_name_H-M   'P 1'
#
loop_
_entity.id
_entity.type
_entity.pdbx_description
1 polymer ?
#
loop_
_entity_poly.entity_id
_entity_poly.type
_entity_poly.pdbx_seq_one_letter_code
_entity_poly.pdbx_strand_id
1 'polypeptide(L)'
;MKILPISIAQTRFLNPINLLKALLWYFFRSFQINNNHKYRSLFLGDDNIEIIKKLYIPKEIKIISKPDKDSIILISKFNLYLLIKNIKNFKSIRIVDKNFFLTSEASTRLRLFYYDFLSPEEKQEYKNLSIKNFNSLQIPLSDQVIGLLGTGPSYNEAKDIFLKNKFNIISCNSSIYDDELWERDCKILCFADPVFHFGNSNEANRFKTAVINRFRLKKFHIVCPISAVPILINIWNLDERYIIGIDSLSKNNDNRALTANNTSNVLTEFMLPTASLITKEIYLGGFDGRDSSEKNFWKYSDQTHQTLDEHIENHPSFFNDRNISKYYNKHLTILKNQIVNLEKSNYKIINVTKSYIPVLNQRYRNE
;
A
#
# COMPACT_ATOMS: atom_id res chain seq x y z
N MET A 1 -1.91 -19.39 -10.61
CA MET A 1 -0.69 -19.22 -9.81
C MET A 1 -0.75 -17.81 -9.27
N LYS A 2 -0.91 -17.61 -7.95
CA LYS A 2 -0.85 -16.27 -7.37
C LYS A 2 0.52 -15.70 -7.76
N ILE A 3 0.56 -14.54 -8.41
CA ILE A 3 1.82 -13.92 -8.84
C ILE A 3 2.64 -13.73 -7.57
N LEU A 4 3.75 -14.46 -7.50
CA LEU A 4 4.71 -14.34 -6.42
C LEU A 4 5.12 -12.86 -6.36
N PRO A 5 5.19 -12.22 -5.18
CA PRO A 5 5.81 -10.90 -5.09
C PRO A 5 7.30 -10.96 -5.49
N ILE A 6 7.85 -12.17 -5.59
CA ILE A 6 9.23 -12.48 -5.90
C ILE A 6 9.25 -13.57 -6.97
N SER A 7 9.65 -13.25 -8.20
CA SER A 7 9.80 -14.31 -9.21
C SER A 7 10.90 -15.30 -8.77
N ILE A 8 10.83 -16.57 -9.17
CA ILE A 8 11.90 -17.55 -8.94
C ILE A 8 13.25 -17.01 -9.47
N ALA A 9 13.25 -16.12 -10.46
CA ALA A 9 14.44 -15.42 -10.92
C ALA A 9 15.05 -14.44 -9.90
N GLN A 10 14.33 -14.04 -8.84
CA GLN A 10 14.86 -13.22 -7.75
C GLN A 10 15.59 -14.04 -6.68
N THR A 11 15.38 -15.35 -6.61
CA THR A 11 16.05 -16.20 -5.60
C THR A 11 17.50 -16.57 -5.97
N ARG A 12 17.89 -16.42 -7.23
CA ARG A 12 19.24 -16.73 -7.74
C ARG A 12 20.35 -15.78 -7.28
N PHE A 13 19.99 -14.63 -6.71
CA PHE A 13 20.95 -13.60 -6.25
C PHE A 13 20.95 -13.44 -4.72
N LEU A 14 20.23 -14.31 -4.01
CA LEU A 14 20.17 -14.30 -2.56
C LEU A 14 21.32 -15.18 -2.03
N ASN A 15 22.09 -14.65 -1.06
CA ASN A 15 22.96 -15.48 -0.21
C ASN A 15 22.14 -16.70 0.29
N PRO A 16 22.73 -17.90 0.42
CA PRO A 16 22.05 -19.10 0.95
C PRO A 16 21.09 -18.86 2.13
N ILE A 17 21.43 -17.97 3.05
CA ILE A 17 20.58 -17.57 4.18
C ILE A 17 19.30 -16.88 3.70
N ASN A 18 19.40 -15.93 2.77
CA ASN A 18 18.26 -15.24 2.18
C ASN A 18 17.44 -16.16 1.26
N LEU A 19 18.06 -17.16 0.62
CA LEU A 19 17.33 -18.19 -0.10
C LEU A 19 16.46 -19.03 0.84
N LEU A 20 17.01 -19.49 1.98
CA LEU A 20 16.24 -20.21 2.99
C LEU A 20 15.09 -19.36 3.54
N LYS A 21 15.35 -18.09 3.87
CA LYS A 21 14.32 -17.14 4.30
C LYS A 21 13.24 -16.94 3.25
N ALA A 22 13.61 -16.84 1.97
CA ALA A 22 12.65 -16.73 0.87
C ALA A 22 11.77 -17.98 0.73
N LEU A 23 12.35 -19.17 0.87
CA LEU A 23 11.63 -20.44 0.83
C LEU A 23 10.66 -20.57 2.00
N LEU A 24 11.13 -20.27 3.23
CA LEU A 24 10.29 -20.26 4.43
C LEU A 24 9.16 -19.24 4.30
N TRP A 25 9.48 -18.03 3.88
CA TRP A 25 8.50 -16.97 3.64
C TRP A 25 7.45 -17.42 2.63
N TYR A 26 7.84 -17.99 1.49
CA TYR A 26 6.92 -18.52 0.49
C TYR A 26 6.02 -19.62 1.05
N PHE A 27 6.63 -20.57 1.77
CA PHE A 27 5.93 -21.65 2.42
C PHE A 27 4.85 -21.11 3.37
N PHE A 28 5.20 -20.24 4.32
CA PHE A 28 4.22 -19.63 5.24
C PHE A 28 3.13 -18.88 4.48
N ARG A 29 3.53 -18.05 3.50
CA ARG A 29 2.60 -17.23 2.72
C ARG A 29 1.53 -18.08 2.02
N SER A 30 1.91 -19.23 1.49
CA SER A 30 1.00 -20.11 0.74
C SER A 30 -0.19 -20.59 1.57
N PHE A 31 0.01 -20.84 2.88
CA PHE A 31 -1.04 -21.23 3.81
C PHE A 31 -1.79 -20.03 4.38
N GLN A 32 -1.06 -18.96 4.70
CA GLN A 32 -1.64 -17.76 5.31
C GLN A 32 -2.66 -17.06 4.41
N ILE A 33 -2.44 -17.02 3.09
CA ILE A 33 -3.37 -16.29 2.19
C ILE A 33 -4.73 -17.00 2.10
N ASN A 34 -4.78 -18.31 2.29
CA ASN A 34 -6.02 -19.09 2.19
C ASN A 34 -6.65 -19.36 3.57
N ASN A 35 -6.18 -18.66 4.61
CA ASN A 35 -6.68 -18.87 5.95
C ASN A 35 -7.99 -18.11 6.16
N ASN A 36 -9.08 -18.86 6.40
CA ASN A 36 -10.39 -18.31 6.68
C ASN A 36 -10.75 -18.39 8.18
N HIS A 37 -9.84 -18.89 9.01
CA HIS A 37 -10.06 -18.97 10.44
C HIS A 37 -9.89 -17.60 11.10
N LYS A 38 -10.90 -17.19 11.90
CA LYS A 38 -10.85 -15.99 12.74
C LYS A 38 -10.25 -16.35 14.10
N TYR A 39 -9.03 -15.88 14.35
CA TYR A 39 -8.36 -16.04 15.64
C TYR A 39 -8.92 -15.05 16.65
N ARG A 40 -8.92 -15.44 17.93
CA ARG A 40 -9.44 -14.63 19.05
C ARG A 40 -8.38 -14.28 20.08
N SER A 41 -7.20 -14.84 19.93
CA SER A 41 -6.09 -14.68 20.85
C SER A 41 -4.75 -14.60 20.13
N LEU A 42 -3.76 -14.07 20.85
CA LEU A 42 -2.37 -13.95 20.42
C LEU A 42 -1.48 -14.58 21.48
N PHE A 43 -0.62 -15.50 21.05
CA PHE A 43 0.47 -16.05 21.84
C PHE A 43 1.80 -15.49 21.32
N LEU A 44 2.66 -15.00 22.22
CA LEU A 44 3.99 -14.50 21.89
C LEU A 44 4.99 -15.65 21.98
N GLY A 45 5.53 -16.09 20.84
CA GLY A 45 6.45 -17.23 20.79
C GLY A 45 7.81 -16.96 21.44
N ASP A 46 8.17 -15.70 21.63
CA ASP A 46 9.44 -15.22 22.17
C ASP A 46 9.28 -14.24 23.35
N ASP A 47 8.10 -14.21 23.98
CA ASP A 47 7.76 -13.42 25.17
C ASP A 47 8.00 -11.89 25.05
N ASN A 48 8.19 -11.37 23.83
CA ASN A 48 8.43 -9.95 23.59
C ASN A 48 7.14 -9.14 23.60
N ILE A 49 6.67 -8.76 24.79
CA ILE A 49 5.38 -8.05 24.94
C ILE A 49 5.33 -6.67 24.28
N GLU A 50 6.48 -6.00 24.15
CA GLU A 50 6.57 -4.67 23.54
C GLU A 50 6.20 -4.66 22.06
N ILE A 51 6.30 -5.81 21.37
CA ILE A 51 5.89 -5.90 19.97
C ILE A 51 4.39 -5.64 19.79
N ILE A 52 3.57 -5.93 20.80
CA ILE A 52 2.11 -5.79 20.71
C ILE A 52 1.73 -4.32 20.48
N LYS A 53 2.41 -3.39 21.15
CA LYS A 53 2.19 -1.93 21.01
C LYS A 53 2.45 -1.42 19.59
N LYS A 54 3.16 -2.21 18.79
CA LYS A 54 3.60 -1.92 17.43
C LYS A 54 2.73 -2.58 16.35
N LEU A 55 1.65 -3.25 16.75
CA LEU A 55 0.76 -4.00 15.86
C LEU A 55 -0.64 -3.37 15.81
N TYR A 56 -1.30 -3.58 14.68
CA TYR A 56 -2.70 -3.22 14.49
C TYR A 56 -3.60 -4.40 14.88
N ILE A 57 -3.88 -4.51 16.18
CA ILE A 57 -4.68 -5.60 16.76
C ILE A 57 -5.99 -5.02 17.32
N PRO A 58 -7.15 -5.65 17.07
CA PRO A 58 -8.41 -5.28 17.72
C PRO A 58 -8.32 -5.37 19.25
N LYS A 59 -9.05 -4.51 19.98
CA LYS A 59 -8.98 -4.41 21.45
C LYS A 59 -9.46 -5.69 22.14
N GLU A 60 -10.31 -6.46 21.48
CA GLU A 60 -10.91 -7.70 21.97
C GLU A 60 -9.98 -8.93 21.90
N ILE A 61 -8.85 -8.83 21.19
CA ILE A 61 -7.90 -9.94 21.07
C ILE A 61 -7.16 -10.14 22.40
N LYS A 62 -7.26 -11.37 22.93
CA LYS A 62 -6.64 -11.73 24.21
C LYS A 62 -5.19 -12.15 24.02
N ILE A 63 -4.30 -11.64 24.85
CA ILE A 63 -2.93 -12.16 24.95
C ILE A 63 -2.94 -13.35 25.89
N ILE A 64 -2.47 -14.51 25.42
CA ILE A 64 -2.49 -15.77 26.17
C ILE A 64 -1.08 -16.28 26.43
N SER A 65 -0.91 -17.05 27.50
CA SER A 65 0.39 -17.61 27.94
C SER A 65 0.74 -18.96 27.31
N LYS A 66 -0.23 -19.62 26.66
CA LYS A 66 -0.03 -20.89 25.94
C LYS A 66 -0.84 -20.87 24.65
N PRO A 67 -0.30 -21.33 23.52
CA PRO A 67 -1.03 -21.36 22.26
C PRO A 67 -2.16 -22.38 22.31
N ASP A 68 -3.32 -21.99 21.75
CA ASP A 68 -4.47 -22.86 21.50
C ASP A 68 -4.87 -22.81 20.01
N LYS A 69 -5.94 -23.53 19.66
CA LYS A 69 -6.44 -23.63 18.28
C LYS A 69 -6.94 -22.30 17.69
N ASP A 70 -7.34 -21.35 18.54
CA ASP A 70 -7.92 -20.06 18.18
C ASP A 70 -6.90 -18.92 18.37
N SER A 71 -5.62 -19.26 18.54
CA SER A 71 -4.52 -18.32 18.75
C SER A 71 -3.59 -18.16 17.54
N ILE A 72 -3.22 -16.91 17.24
CA ILE A 72 -2.06 -16.60 16.41
C ILE A 72 -0.78 -16.78 17.24
N ILE A 73 0.22 -17.45 16.68
CA ILE A 73 1.56 -17.55 17.26
C ILE A 73 2.44 -16.50 16.60
N LEU A 74 2.76 -15.45 17.34
CA LEU A 74 3.57 -14.36 16.85
C LEU A 74 5.04 -14.59 17.19
N ILE A 75 5.92 -14.48 16.20
CA ILE A 75 7.37 -14.56 16.36
C ILE A 75 7.95 -13.19 16.01
N SER A 76 8.43 -12.45 17.01
CA SER A 76 8.99 -11.11 16.83
C SER A 76 10.46 -11.12 16.42
N LYS A 77 11.18 -12.20 16.74
CA LYS A 77 12.54 -12.48 16.28
C LYS A 77 12.60 -13.88 15.67
N PHE A 78 12.93 -13.97 14.38
CA PHE A 78 12.94 -15.23 13.67
C PHE A 78 13.90 -16.22 14.35
N ASN A 79 13.37 -17.39 14.69
CA ASN A 79 14.13 -18.49 15.29
C ASN A 79 13.57 -19.81 14.76
N LEU A 80 14.41 -20.61 14.10
CA LEU A 80 14.02 -21.88 13.53
C LEU A 80 13.52 -22.87 14.59
N TYR A 81 14.08 -22.84 15.81
CA TYR A 81 13.60 -23.65 16.92
C TYR A 81 12.15 -23.33 17.29
N LEU A 82 11.78 -22.04 17.33
CA LEU A 82 10.40 -21.62 17.61
C LEU A 82 9.44 -22.08 16.51
N LEU A 83 9.89 -22.12 15.25
CA LEU A 83 9.09 -22.68 14.16
C LEU A 83 8.86 -24.19 14.33
N ILE A 84 9.93 -24.95 14.60
CA ILE A 84 9.85 -26.40 14.78
C ILE A 84 8.98 -26.75 15.98
N LYS A 85 9.16 -26.05 17.11
CA LYS A 85 8.35 -26.22 18.33
C LYS A 85 6.85 -26.04 18.06
N ASN A 86 6.49 -25.15 17.13
CA ASN A 86 5.11 -24.81 16.79
C ASN A 86 4.64 -25.40 15.45
N ILE A 87 5.35 -26.40 14.89
CA ILE A 87 5.07 -26.91 13.54
C ILE A 87 3.64 -27.43 13.36
N LYS A 88 3.03 -27.98 14.41
CA LYS A 88 1.62 -28.44 14.39
C LYS A 88 0.62 -27.28 14.19
N ASN A 89 1.01 -26.07 14.57
CA ASN A 89 0.21 -24.84 14.48
C ASN A 89 0.71 -23.91 13.37
N PHE A 90 1.45 -24.42 12.36
CA PHE A 90 2.12 -23.60 11.36
C PHE A 90 1.21 -22.58 10.64
N LYS A 91 -0.09 -22.89 10.47
CA LYS A 91 -1.07 -21.97 9.84
C LYS A 91 -1.31 -20.71 10.65
N SER A 92 -1.15 -20.76 11.98
CA SER A 92 -1.32 -19.62 12.87
C SER A 92 -0.02 -18.88 13.18
N ILE A 93 1.13 -19.35 12.66
CA ILE A 93 2.42 -18.66 12.86
C ILE A 93 2.50 -17.39 12.00
N ARG A 94 2.85 -16.27 12.63
CA ARG A 94 3.11 -14.96 11.99
C ARG A 94 4.48 -14.46 12.40
N ILE A 95 5.30 -14.06 11.44
CA ILE A 95 6.66 -13.55 11.69
C ILE A 95 6.64 -12.04 11.48
N VAL A 96 7.01 -11.30 12.53
CA VAL A 96 7.10 -9.83 12.54
C VAL A 96 8.51 -9.35 12.90
N ASP A 97 9.52 -10.11 12.47
CA ASP A 97 10.94 -9.74 12.60
C ASP A 97 11.37 -8.86 11.43
N LYS A 98 11.82 -7.64 11.74
CA LYS A 98 12.26 -6.62 10.77
C LYS A 98 13.47 -7.05 9.93
N ASN A 99 14.19 -8.08 10.37
CA ASN A 99 15.36 -8.66 9.69
C ASN A 99 15.04 -9.99 8.99
N PHE A 100 13.77 -10.45 8.99
CA PHE A 100 13.44 -11.76 8.44
C PHE A 100 13.62 -11.78 6.93
N PHE A 101 12.77 -11.08 6.17
CA PHE A 101 12.83 -11.10 4.71
C PHE A 101 11.95 -10.03 4.07
N LEU A 102 12.52 -9.22 3.18
CA LEU A 102 11.82 -8.18 2.41
C LEU A 102 10.81 -7.39 3.25
N THR A 103 9.55 -7.36 2.83
CA THR A 103 8.45 -6.62 3.46
C THR A 103 7.65 -7.49 4.42
N SER A 104 8.11 -8.71 4.74
CA SER A 104 7.32 -9.71 5.46
C SER A 104 6.78 -9.19 6.79
N GLU A 105 7.63 -8.50 7.55
CA GLU A 105 7.28 -7.94 8.84
C GLU A 105 6.18 -6.89 8.69
N ALA A 106 6.46 -5.79 7.99
CA ALA A 106 5.51 -4.70 7.78
C ALA A 106 4.20 -5.18 7.12
N SER A 107 4.29 -6.05 6.12
CA SER A 107 3.12 -6.63 5.44
C SER A 107 2.31 -7.53 6.35
N THR A 108 2.93 -8.23 7.30
CA THR A 108 2.21 -9.02 8.31
C THR A 108 1.47 -8.09 9.25
N ARG A 109 2.13 -7.05 9.78
CA ARG A 109 1.47 -6.08 10.68
C ARG A 109 0.23 -5.44 10.05
N LEU A 110 0.34 -4.98 8.80
CA LEU A 110 -0.77 -4.38 8.04
C LEU A 110 -1.94 -5.36 7.85
N ARG A 111 -1.67 -6.66 7.83
CA ARG A 111 -2.63 -7.69 7.40
C ARG A 111 -3.25 -8.48 8.54
N LEU A 112 -2.68 -8.42 9.74
CA LEU A 112 -3.16 -9.16 10.93
C LEU A 112 -4.64 -8.87 11.20
N PHE A 113 -5.01 -7.58 11.35
CA PHE A 113 -6.40 -7.20 11.60
C PHE A 113 -7.32 -7.84 10.56
N TYR A 114 -7.11 -7.52 9.29
CA TYR A 114 -8.05 -7.91 8.25
C TYR A 114 -8.07 -9.42 7.98
N TYR A 115 -6.92 -10.09 7.87
CA TYR A 115 -6.89 -11.49 7.43
C TYR A 115 -7.03 -12.49 8.58
N ASP A 116 -6.53 -12.17 9.77
CA ASP A 116 -6.42 -13.10 10.88
C ASP A 116 -7.47 -12.86 11.97
N PHE A 117 -7.94 -11.63 12.15
CA PHE A 117 -8.90 -11.28 13.21
C PHE A 117 -10.32 -10.99 12.72
N LEU A 118 -10.56 -11.01 11.41
CA LEU A 118 -11.91 -10.91 10.84
C LEU A 118 -12.40 -12.22 10.24
N SER A 119 -13.70 -12.48 10.40
CA SER A 119 -14.42 -13.54 9.73
C SER A 119 -14.63 -13.22 8.24
N PRO A 120 -14.99 -14.20 7.41
CA PRO A 120 -15.36 -13.96 6.02
C PRO A 120 -16.50 -12.93 5.84
N GLU A 121 -17.48 -12.93 6.75
CA GLU A 121 -18.63 -12.03 6.73
C GLU A 121 -18.19 -10.58 7.00
N GLU A 122 -17.40 -10.36 8.06
CA GLU A 122 -16.84 -9.04 8.39
C GLU A 122 -15.95 -8.50 7.26
N LYS A 123 -15.16 -9.38 6.62
CA LYS A 123 -14.36 -9.01 5.43
C LYS A 123 -15.27 -8.57 4.27
N GLN A 124 -16.40 -9.24 4.06
CA GLN A 124 -17.35 -8.89 3.02
C GLN A 124 -18.06 -7.56 3.31
N GLU A 125 -18.32 -7.23 4.56
CA GLU A 125 -18.86 -5.93 4.96
C GLU A 125 -17.92 -4.78 4.55
N TYR A 126 -16.62 -4.89 4.83
CA TYR A 126 -15.65 -3.87 4.38
C TYR A 126 -15.56 -3.73 2.86
N LYS A 127 -15.73 -4.83 2.12
CA LYS A 127 -15.79 -4.80 0.65
C LYS A 127 -17.04 -4.05 0.17
N ASN A 128 -18.20 -4.38 0.74
CA ASN A 128 -19.47 -3.73 0.40
C ASN A 128 -19.44 -2.24 0.75
N LEU A 129 -18.89 -1.88 1.91
CA LEU A 129 -18.65 -0.50 2.32
C LEU A 129 -17.77 0.24 1.30
N SER A 130 -16.66 -0.38 0.89
CA SER A 130 -15.74 0.23 -0.08
C SER A 130 -16.41 0.49 -1.43
N ILE A 131 -17.22 -0.45 -1.92
CA ILE A 131 -18.01 -0.29 -3.16
C ILE A 131 -19.02 0.85 -3.00
N LYS A 132 -19.76 0.89 -1.89
CA LYS A 132 -20.73 1.96 -1.60
C LYS A 132 -20.06 3.34 -1.60
N ASN A 133 -18.93 3.47 -0.91
CA ASN A 133 -18.20 4.73 -0.81
C ASN A 133 -17.62 5.14 -2.17
N PHE A 134 -17.07 4.20 -2.93
CA PHE A 134 -16.59 4.49 -4.29
C PHE A 134 -17.71 4.98 -5.20
N ASN A 135 -18.88 4.34 -5.19
CA ASN A 135 -20.02 4.78 -6.00
C ASN A 135 -20.47 6.21 -5.60
N SER A 136 -20.46 6.54 -4.31
CA SER A 136 -20.80 7.89 -3.84
C SER A 136 -19.81 8.97 -4.27
N LEU A 137 -18.54 8.59 -4.44
CA LEU A 137 -17.46 9.45 -4.95
C LEU A 137 -17.49 9.59 -6.47
N GLN A 138 -17.81 8.51 -7.20
CA GLN A 138 -17.72 8.43 -8.66
C GLN A 138 -18.76 9.33 -9.34
N ILE A 139 -20.02 9.28 -8.86
CA ILE A 139 -21.15 10.01 -9.45
C ILE A 139 -20.87 11.52 -9.64
N PRO A 140 -20.40 12.27 -8.63
CA PRO A 140 -20.14 13.70 -8.80
C PRO A 140 -18.90 14.03 -9.67
N LEU A 141 -18.08 13.04 -10.03
CA LEU A 141 -16.80 13.25 -10.72
C LEU A 141 -16.77 12.70 -12.16
N SER A 142 -17.80 11.98 -12.61
CA SER A 142 -17.75 11.19 -13.86
C SER A 142 -17.51 12.01 -15.13
N ASP A 143 -18.00 13.25 -15.17
CA ASP A 143 -17.85 14.15 -16.32
C ASP A 143 -16.73 15.18 -16.12
N GLN A 144 -15.91 15.02 -15.07
CA GLN A 144 -14.88 15.99 -14.72
C GLN A 144 -13.49 15.50 -15.10
N VAL A 145 -12.58 16.46 -15.29
CA VAL A 145 -11.16 16.20 -15.51
C VAL A 145 -10.51 15.84 -14.17
N ILE A 146 -9.72 14.76 -14.17
CA ILE A 146 -8.94 14.33 -13.01
C ILE A 146 -7.44 14.58 -13.24
N GLY A 147 -6.83 15.30 -12.30
CA GLY A 147 -5.38 15.43 -12.18
C GLY A 147 -4.83 14.42 -11.17
N LEU A 148 -3.94 13.54 -11.62
CA LEU A 148 -3.15 12.66 -10.77
C LEU A 148 -1.86 13.38 -10.39
N LEU A 149 -1.71 13.68 -9.11
CA LEU A 149 -0.57 14.43 -8.59
C LEU A 149 0.33 13.50 -7.78
N GLY A 150 1.50 13.22 -8.34
CA GLY A 150 2.58 12.48 -7.68
C GLY A 150 3.27 13.29 -6.59
N THR A 151 4.52 12.95 -6.27
CA THR A 151 5.32 13.60 -5.21
C THR A 151 6.76 13.87 -5.64
N GLY A 152 7.07 13.69 -6.93
CA GLY A 152 8.41 13.89 -7.46
C GLY A 152 8.78 15.37 -7.62
N PRO A 153 10.02 15.66 -8.07
CA PRO A 153 10.53 17.03 -8.22
C PRO A 153 9.60 18.02 -8.95
N SER A 154 8.87 17.60 -9.98
CA SER A 154 7.93 18.45 -10.72
C SER A 154 6.56 18.63 -10.04
N TYR A 155 6.41 18.23 -8.77
CA TYR A 155 5.17 18.34 -8.00
C TYR A 155 4.55 19.74 -8.01
N ASN A 156 5.33 20.79 -7.72
CA ASN A 156 4.80 22.15 -7.63
C ASN A 156 4.29 22.65 -8.99
N GLU A 157 5.05 22.41 -10.07
CA GLU A 157 4.64 22.74 -11.44
C GLU A 157 3.30 22.06 -11.79
N ALA A 158 3.19 20.75 -11.52
CA ALA A 158 1.95 20.00 -11.76
C ALA A 158 0.78 20.52 -10.92
N LYS A 159 1.02 20.81 -9.63
CA LYS A 159 0.02 21.34 -8.71
C LYS A 159 -0.52 22.67 -9.23
N ASP A 160 0.35 23.60 -9.62
CA ASP A 160 -0.03 24.92 -10.10
C ASP A 160 -0.89 24.83 -11.37
N ILE A 161 -0.52 23.95 -12.31
CA ILE A 161 -1.29 23.67 -13.52
C ILE A 161 -2.69 23.13 -13.16
N PHE A 162 -2.78 22.16 -12.27
CA PHE A 162 -4.06 21.55 -11.87
C PHE A 162 -4.96 22.54 -11.13
N LEU A 163 -4.40 23.36 -10.25
CA LEU A 163 -5.14 24.38 -9.51
C LEU A 163 -5.64 25.50 -10.43
N LYS A 164 -4.79 25.99 -11.35
CA LYS A 164 -5.17 27.00 -12.35
C LYS A 164 -6.32 26.52 -13.23
N ASN A 165 -6.28 25.26 -13.67
CA ASN A 165 -7.31 24.65 -14.50
C ASN A 165 -8.49 24.06 -13.72
N LYS A 166 -8.49 24.19 -12.37
CA LYS A 166 -9.56 23.71 -11.48
C LYS A 166 -9.86 22.21 -11.64
N PHE A 167 -8.84 21.38 -11.82
CA PHE A 167 -8.99 19.93 -11.90
C PHE A 167 -9.40 19.33 -10.56
N ASN A 168 -10.10 18.19 -10.59
CA ASN A 168 -10.23 17.37 -9.39
C ASN A 168 -8.94 16.61 -9.17
N ILE A 169 -8.32 16.79 -8.01
CA ILE A 169 -7.00 16.23 -7.74
C ILE A 169 -7.13 14.93 -6.94
N ILE A 170 -6.47 13.89 -7.45
CA ILE A 170 -6.14 12.67 -6.72
C ILE A 170 -4.63 12.72 -6.45
N SER A 171 -4.24 12.68 -5.19
CA SER A 171 -2.83 12.71 -4.82
C SER A 171 -2.44 11.49 -3.97
N CYS A 172 -1.16 11.38 -3.60
CA CYS A 172 -0.67 10.20 -2.89
C CYS A 172 0.42 10.49 -1.85
N ASN A 173 0.51 9.59 -0.89
CA ASN A 173 1.60 9.53 0.09
C ASN A 173 1.88 10.91 0.72
N SER A 174 3.14 11.36 0.68
CA SER A 174 3.63 12.58 1.33
C SER A 174 3.09 13.90 0.77
N SER A 175 2.28 13.89 -0.30
CA SER A 175 1.50 15.08 -0.65
C SER A 175 0.52 15.47 0.46
N ILE A 176 0.25 14.56 1.40
CA ILE A 176 -0.47 14.92 2.62
C ILE A 176 0.16 16.12 3.30
N TYR A 177 1.48 16.36 3.22
CA TYR A 177 2.16 17.44 3.93
C TYR A 177 1.93 18.85 3.36
N ASP A 178 1.37 18.99 2.16
CA ASP A 178 1.17 20.28 1.50
C ASP A 178 -0.16 20.94 1.86
N ASP A 179 -0.16 21.92 2.76
CA ASP A 179 -1.39 22.57 3.21
C ASP A 179 -2.20 23.24 2.10
N GLU A 180 -1.53 23.88 1.13
CA GLU A 180 -2.21 24.57 0.03
C GLU A 180 -3.05 23.60 -0.80
N LEU A 181 -2.52 22.39 -1.07
CA LEU A 181 -3.24 21.36 -1.82
C LEU A 181 -4.56 20.98 -1.12
N TRP A 182 -4.55 20.86 0.21
CA TRP A 182 -5.72 20.41 0.98
C TRP A 182 -6.72 21.52 1.26
N GLU A 183 -6.24 22.76 1.46
CA GLU A 183 -7.09 23.95 1.49
C GLU A 183 -7.88 24.09 0.19
N ARG A 184 -7.23 23.79 -0.95
CA ARG A 184 -7.80 23.83 -2.30
C ARG A 184 -8.53 22.56 -2.74
N ASP A 185 -9.05 21.78 -1.79
CA ASP A 185 -10.07 20.75 -2.06
C ASP A 185 -9.58 19.48 -2.79
N CYS A 186 -8.34 19.05 -2.57
CA CYS A 186 -7.89 17.72 -3.00
C CYS A 186 -8.88 16.62 -2.56
N LYS A 187 -9.36 15.82 -3.53
CA LYS A 187 -10.54 14.96 -3.33
C LYS A 187 -10.20 13.59 -2.77
N ILE A 188 -9.05 13.05 -3.16
CA ILE A 188 -8.65 11.68 -2.86
C ILE A 188 -7.17 11.63 -2.48
N LEU A 189 -6.88 10.94 -1.37
CA LEU A 189 -5.53 10.51 -1.00
C LEU A 189 -5.38 9.00 -1.24
N CYS A 190 -4.42 8.62 -2.07
CA CYS A 190 -4.04 7.22 -2.27
C CYS A 190 -2.77 6.89 -1.47
N PHE A 191 -2.79 5.86 -0.64
CA PHE A 191 -1.59 5.33 0.01
C PHE A 191 -1.75 3.87 0.41
N ALA A 192 -0.64 3.15 0.50
CA ALA A 192 -0.70 1.68 0.66
C ALA A 192 0.52 1.04 1.32
N ASP A 193 1.66 1.72 1.33
CA ASP A 193 2.91 1.07 1.73
C ASP A 193 2.92 0.72 3.23
N PRO A 194 3.17 -0.56 3.60
CA PRO A 194 3.18 -1.00 4.99
C PRO A 194 4.36 -0.48 5.81
N VAL A 195 5.47 -0.09 5.17
CA VAL A 195 6.66 0.50 5.80
C VAL A 195 6.48 2.00 5.96
N PHE A 196 6.04 2.70 4.91
CA PHE A 196 5.98 4.16 4.93
C PHE A 196 4.76 4.72 5.68
N HIS A 197 3.59 4.08 5.58
CA HIS A 197 2.35 4.66 6.11
C HIS A 197 1.82 3.93 7.34
N PHE A 198 2.06 2.63 7.42
CA PHE A 198 1.65 1.78 8.52
C PHE A 198 2.85 1.31 9.37
N GLY A 199 4.00 1.95 9.14
CA GLY A 199 5.30 1.79 9.80
C GLY A 199 5.28 2.03 11.32
N ASN A 200 6.45 1.83 11.95
CA ASN A 200 6.70 2.24 13.33
C ASN A 200 7.79 3.32 13.45
N SER A 201 8.30 3.84 12.32
CA SER A 201 9.25 4.97 12.32
C SER A 201 8.56 6.28 12.70
N ASN A 202 9.35 7.31 13.03
CA ASN A 202 8.77 8.63 13.28
C ASN A 202 8.15 9.19 12.00
N GLU A 203 8.76 8.96 10.83
CA GLU A 203 8.16 9.33 9.54
C GLU A 203 6.78 8.69 9.32
N ALA A 204 6.59 7.40 9.64
CA ALA A 204 5.28 6.76 9.54
C ALA A 204 4.26 7.36 10.51
N ASN A 205 4.70 7.69 11.74
CA ASN A 205 3.87 8.39 12.72
C ASN A 205 3.54 9.82 12.29
N ARG A 206 4.47 10.53 11.64
CA ARG A 206 4.28 11.86 11.05
C ARG A 206 3.22 11.80 9.96
N PHE A 207 3.33 10.84 9.06
CA PHE A 207 2.34 10.59 8.01
C PHE A 207 0.95 10.33 8.60
N LYS A 208 0.83 9.38 9.54
CA LYS A 208 -0.44 9.05 10.21
C LYS A 208 -1.06 10.30 10.87
N THR A 209 -0.26 11.07 11.60
CA THR A 209 -0.71 12.27 12.31
C THR A 209 -1.19 13.34 11.32
N ALA A 210 -0.45 13.54 10.22
CA ALA A 210 -0.82 14.45 9.14
C ALA A 210 -2.16 14.06 8.49
N VAL A 211 -2.37 12.78 8.19
CA VAL A 211 -3.66 12.28 7.66
C VAL A 211 -4.79 12.54 8.63
N ILE A 212 -4.65 12.14 9.91
CA ILE A 212 -5.71 12.30 10.92
C ILE A 212 -6.07 13.78 11.11
N ASN A 213 -5.07 14.65 11.23
CA ASN A 213 -5.30 16.08 11.46
C ASN A 213 -6.01 16.73 10.28
N ARG A 214 -5.54 16.49 9.05
CA ARG A 214 -6.18 17.05 7.85
C ARG A 214 -7.59 16.49 7.65
N PHE A 215 -7.79 15.20 7.87
CA PHE A 215 -9.11 14.57 7.77
C PHE A 215 -10.10 15.10 8.83
N ARG A 216 -9.62 15.58 9.99
CA ARG A 216 -10.46 16.26 10.98
C ARG A 216 -10.90 17.64 10.51
N LEU A 217 -10.02 18.39 9.86
CA LEU A 217 -10.31 19.73 9.33
C LEU A 217 -11.26 19.66 8.13
N LYS A 218 -11.02 18.72 7.22
CA LYS A 218 -11.77 18.57 5.97
C LYS A 218 -11.82 17.11 5.55
N LYS A 219 -13.01 16.61 5.24
CA LYS A 219 -13.19 15.22 4.78
C LYS A 219 -12.76 15.10 3.32
N PHE A 220 -11.96 14.08 3.03
CA PHE A 220 -11.53 13.66 1.69
C PHE A 220 -11.55 12.14 1.62
N HIS A 221 -11.65 11.56 0.44
CA HIS A 221 -11.67 10.11 0.30
C HIS A 221 -10.25 9.53 0.43
N ILE A 222 -10.13 8.37 1.06
CA ILE A 222 -8.89 7.63 1.15
C ILE A 222 -9.03 6.33 0.35
N VAL A 223 -8.15 6.12 -0.62
CA VAL A 223 -8.05 4.86 -1.36
C VAL A 223 -6.81 4.11 -0.88
N CYS A 224 -7.01 2.87 -0.44
CA CYS A 224 -5.98 2.06 0.17
C CYS A 224 -6.20 0.56 -0.08
N PRO A 225 -5.24 -0.33 0.26
CA PRO A 225 -5.48 -1.77 0.24
C PRO A 225 -6.63 -2.14 1.18
N ILE A 226 -7.47 -3.11 0.80
CA ILE A 226 -8.62 -3.53 1.62
C ILE A 226 -8.23 -3.91 3.06
N SER A 227 -7.01 -4.44 3.26
CA SER A 227 -6.52 -4.79 4.60
C SER A 227 -6.25 -3.60 5.53
N ALA A 228 -6.10 -2.40 4.97
CA ALA A 228 -5.91 -1.18 5.73
C ALA A 228 -7.23 -0.60 6.25
N VAL A 229 -8.36 -0.89 5.60
CA VAL A 229 -9.68 -0.33 5.95
C VAL A 229 -10.04 -0.48 7.43
N PRO A 230 -9.98 -1.68 8.05
CA PRO A 230 -10.28 -1.81 9.48
C PRO A 230 -9.33 -1.02 10.37
N ILE A 231 -8.07 -0.79 9.95
CA ILE A 231 -7.09 0.00 10.71
C ILE A 231 -7.48 1.48 10.66
N LEU A 232 -7.81 1.99 9.47
CA LEU A 232 -8.20 3.39 9.28
C LEU A 232 -9.47 3.73 10.08
N ILE A 233 -10.45 2.84 10.05
CA ILE A 233 -11.72 3.04 10.75
C ILE A 233 -11.55 2.82 12.27
N ASN A 234 -11.08 1.65 12.70
CA ASN A 234 -11.16 1.29 14.12
C ASN A 234 -9.98 1.76 14.95
N ILE A 235 -8.81 2.00 14.34
CA ILE A 235 -7.58 2.38 15.06
C ILE A 235 -7.24 3.85 14.84
N TRP A 236 -7.33 4.33 13.60
CA TRP A 236 -7.09 5.75 13.32
C TRP A 236 -8.35 6.61 13.55
N ASN A 237 -9.50 5.96 13.79
CA ASN A 237 -10.78 6.60 14.07
C ASN A 237 -11.22 7.57 12.96
N LEU A 238 -11.03 7.15 11.70
CA LEU A 238 -11.52 7.88 10.55
C LEU A 238 -12.95 7.47 10.22
N ASP A 239 -13.68 8.42 9.63
CA ASP A 239 -15.08 8.23 9.24
C ASP A 239 -15.14 7.24 8.07
N GLU A 240 -15.80 6.11 8.32
CA GLU A 240 -15.87 4.98 7.41
C GLU A 240 -16.46 5.33 6.04
N ARG A 241 -17.27 6.38 5.93
CA ARG A 241 -17.93 6.81 4.69
C ARG A 241 -16.95 7.31 3.63
N TYR A 242 -15.72 7.65 4.02
CA TYR A 242 -14.70 8.19 3.15
C TYR A 242 -13.57 7.20 2.85
N ILE A 243 -13.67 5.96 3.34
CA ILE A 243 -12.60 4.97 3.19
C ILE A 243 -12.97 3.97 2.09
N ILE A 244 -12.10 3.82 1.09
CA ILE A 244 -12.29 2.93 -0.04
C ILE A 244 -11.13 1.93 -0.06
N GLY A 245 -11.44 0.67 0.25
CA GLY A 245 -10.52 -0.44 0.15
C GLY A 245 -10.56 -1.10 -1.21
N ILE A 246 -9.39 -1.26 -1.83
CA ILE A 246 -9.22 -2.02 -3.07
C ILE A 246 -8.60 -3.38 -2.73
N ASP A 247 -9.26 -4.46 -3.13
CA ASP A 247 -8.78 -5.83 -2.92
C ASP A 247 -7.78 -6.23 -4.03
N SER A 248 -6.96 -7.23 -3.77
CA SER A 248 -6.11 -7.81 -4.81
C SER A 248 -6.97 -8.59 -5.81
N LEU A 249 -6.67 -8.46 -7.10
CA LEU A 249 -7.32 -9.24 -8.16
C LEU A 249 -7.28 -10.74 -7.84
N SER A 250 -8.47 -11.33 -7.67
CA SER A 250 -8.66 -12.76 -7.49
C SER A 250 -8.91 -13.42 -8.84
N LYS A 251 -8.59 -14.72 -8.99
CA LYS A 251 -8.89 -15.48 -10.22
C LYS A 251 -10.38 -15.50 -10.58
N ASN A 252 -11.23 -15.35 -9.58
CA ASN A 252 -12.66 -15.18 -9.79
C ASN A 252 -12.87 -13.68 -10.01
N ASN A 253 -12.83 -13.27 -11.28
CA ASN A 253 -13.17 -11.92 -11.72
C ASN A 253 -14.66 -11.68 -11.44
N ASP A 254 -14.99 -11.29 -10.21
CA ASP A 254 -16.27 -10.66 -9.96
C ASP A 254 -16.16 -9.24 -10.53
N ASN A 255 -16.81 -8.99 -11.66
CA ASN A 255 -16.82 -7.70 -12.36
C ASN A 255 -17.41 -6.56 -11.49
N ARG A 256 -17.95 -6.87 -10.31
CA ARG A 256 -18.47 -5.89 -9.32
C ARG A 256 -17.47 -5.52 -8.22
N ALA A 257 -16.28 -6.12 -8.17
CA ALA A 257 -15.33 -5.90 -7.09
C ALA A 257 -14.30 -4.80 -7.44
N LEU A 258 -14.12 -3.84 -6.52
CA LEU A 258 -12.99 -2.91 -6.54
C LEU A 258 -11.69 -3.68 -6.33
N THR A 259 -11.03 -4.02 -7.43
CA THR A 259 -9.83 -4.85 -7.41
C THR A 259 -8.71 -4.24 -8.23
N ALA A 260 -7.47 -4.46 -7.78
CA ALA A 260 -6.28 -4.06 -8.49
C ALA A 260 -5.21 -5.16 -8.47
N ASN A 261 -4.33 -5.12 -9.47
CA ASN A 261 -3.15 -5.95 -9.45
C ASN A 261 -2.19 -5.40 -8.40
N ASN A 262 -1.57 -6.27 -7.59
CA ASN A 262 -0.48 -5.81 -6.73
C ASN A 262 0.72 -5.45 -7.61
N THR A 263 0.94 -4.15 -7.79
CA THR A 263 2.05 -3.60 -8.58
C THR A 263 3.17 -3.07 -7.67
N SER A 264 2.88 -2.95 -6.37
CA SER A 264 3.79 -2.40 -5.36
C SER A 264 4.20 -0.95 -5.63
N ASN A 265 3.38 -0.20 -6.36
CA ASN A 265 3.54 1.23 -6.60
C ASN A 265 2.15 1.91 -6.62
N VAL A 266 1.99 3.00 -5.87
CA VAL A 266 0.68 3.64 -5.64
C VAL A 266 0.02 4.16 -6.91
N LEU A 267 0.80 4.62 -7.90
CA LEU A 267 0.27 5.12 -9.17
C LEU A 267 -0.42 3.99 -9.94
N THR A 268 0.29 2.88 -10.14
CA THR A 268 -0.18 1.75 -10.95
C THR A 268 -1.15 0.83 -10.20
N GLU A 269 -1.14 0.86 -8.86
CA GLU A 269 -2.02 0.04 -8.03
C GLU A 269 -3.34 0.73 -7.68
N PHE A 270 -3.30 2.04 -7.37
CA PHE A 270 -4.46 2.74 -6.83
C PHE A 270 -4.84 3.97 -7.65
N MET A 271 -3.91 4.90 -7.90
CA MET A 271 -4.28 6.21 -8.48
C MET A 271 -4.86 6.07 -9.90
N LEU A 272 -4.12 5.46 -10.82
CA LEU A 272 -4.56 5.32 -12.21
C LEU A 272 -5.79 4.42 -12.34
N PRO A 273 -5.87 3.23 -11.69
CA PRO A 273 -7.09 2.44 -11.68
C PRO A 273 -8.31 3.20 -11.15
N THR A 274 -8.18 3.90 -10.01
CA THR A 274 -9.28 4.69 -9.43
C THR A 274 -9.75 5.77 -10.39
N ALA A 275 -8.83 6.53 -10.96
CA ALA A 275 -9.15 7.59 -11.92
C ALA A 275 -9.82 7.06 -13.18
N SER A 276 -9.33 5.93 -13.70
CA SER A 276 -9.90 5.27 -14.89
C SER A 276 -11.30 4.73 -14.68
N LEU A 277 -11.67 4.42 -13.44
CA LEU A 277 -13.06 4.05 -13.11
C LEU A 277 -13.96 5.29 -13.03
N ILE A 278 -13.42 6.49 -12.81
CA ILE A 278 -14.21 7.71 -12.66
C ILE A 278 -14.40 8.43 -14.00
N THR A 279 -13.31 8.71 -14.72
CA THR A 279 -13.34 9.52 -15.94
C THR A 279 -12.45 8.93 -17.04
N LYS A 280 -12.75 9.31 -18.30
CA LYS A 280 -11.90 8.99 -19.45
C LYS A 280 -10.82 10.02 -19.72
N GLU A 281 -10.84 11.19 -19.06
CA GLU A 281 -9.87 12.26 -19.26
C GLU A 281 -9.00 12.45 -18.01
N ILE A 282 -7.74 12.01 -18.10
CA ILE A 282 -6.82 11.92 -16.97
C ILE A 282 -5.52 12.66 -17.30
N TYR A 283 -5.17 13.62 -16.45
CA TYR A 283 -3.91 14.34 -16.49
C TYR A 283 -2.98 13.81 -15.39
N LEU A 284 -1.69 13.73 -15.67
CA LEU A 284 -0.66 13.26 -14.75
C LEU A 284 0.41 14.34 -14.57
N GLY A 285 0.96 14.46 -13.36
CA GLY A 285 2.08 15.36 -13.08
C GLY A 285 2.74 15.02 -11.74
N GLY A 286 4.00 15.43 -11.56
CA GLY A 286 4.79 15.07 -10.38
C GLY A 286 5.21 13.58 -10.32
N PHE A 287 5.22 12.90 -11.47
CA PHE A 287 5.69 11.52 -11.62
C PHE A 287 7.00 11.47 -12.41
N ASP A 288 8.06 12.03 -11.84
CA ASP A 288 9.33 12.25 -12.53
C ASP A 288 10.10 10.94 -12.80
N GLY A 289 9.85 9.89 -12.02
CA GLY A 289 10.58 8.62 -12.11
C GLY A 289 11.95 8.69 -11.42
N ARG A 290 12.84 7.78 -11.82
CA ARG A 290 14.19 7.63 -11.26
C ARG A 290 15.23 7.84 -12.35
N ASP A 291 16.16 8.76 -12.11
CA ASP A 291 17.36 8.90 -12.93
C ASP A 291 18.33 7.74 -12.66
N SER A 292 19.11 7.34 -13.66
CA SER A 292 20.03 6.20 -13.56
C SER A 292 21.12 6.37 -12.49
N SER A 293 21.47 7.61 -12.14
CA SER A 293 22.45 7.95 -11.10
C SER A 293 21.92 7.86 -9.67
N GLU A 294 20.60 7.75 -9.47
CA GLU A 294 20.00 7.83 -8.13
C GLU A 294 20.18 6.53 -7.34
N LYS A 295 20.58 6.63 -6.06
CA LYS A 295 20.80 5.44 -5.23
C LYS A 295 19.50 4.86 -4.61
N ASN A 296 18.50 5.72 -4.40
CA ASN A 296 17.23 5.37 -3.74
C ASN A 296 16.08 5.15 -4.75
N PHE A 297 14.85 4.99 -4.26
CA PHE A 297 13.67 4.66 -5.07
C PHE A 297 13.31 5.74 -6.11
N TRP A 298 13.17 6.99 -5.68
CA TRP A 298 12.97 8.19 -6.49
C TRP A 298 13.19 9.42 -5.60
N LYS A 299 13.30 10.61 -6.21
CA LYS A 299 13.34 11.89 -5.49
C LYS A 299 11.95 12.40 -5.16
N TYR A 300 11.88 13.21 -4.12
CA TYR A 300 10.69 13.94 -3.72
C TYR A 300 10.87 15.42 -4.04
N SER A 301 9.76 16.16 -4.18
CA SER A 301 9.82 17.62 -4.06
C SER A 301 10.13 18.02 -2.61
N ASP A 302 10.68 19.21 -2.42
CA ASP A 302 10.95 19.75 -1.08
C ASP A 302 9.68 19.81 -0.23
N GLN A 303 8.54 20.14 -0.85
CA GLN A 303 7.22 20.22 -0.20
C GLN A 303 6.69 18.86 0.28
N THR A 304 7.08 17.76 -0.38
CA THR A 304 6.56 16.42 -0.12
C THR A 304 7.63 15.46 0.39
N HIS A 305 8.72 16.02 0.94
CA HIS A 305 9.87 15.25 1.40
C HIS A 305 9.50 14.21 2.47
N GLN A 306 10.10 13.02 2.35
CA GLN A 306 10.04 11.94 3.33
C GLN A 306 11.46 11.54 3.76
N THR A 307 11.66 11.38 5.07
CA THR A 307 12.95 10.96 5.61
C THR A 307 13.13 9.45 5.47
N LEU A 308 14.15 9.03 4.70
CA LEU A 308 14.36 7.61 4.38
C LEU A 308 15.12 6.83 5.45
N ASP A 309 16.04 7.50 6.16
CA ASP A 309 16.98 6.84 7.07
C ASP A 309 16.27 6.09 8.21
N GLU A 310 15.23 6.69 8.78
CA GLU A 310 14.44 6.04 9.82
C GLU A 310 13.70 4.80 9.31
N HIS A 311 13.24 4.80 8.05
CA HIS A 311 12.61 3.62 7.47
C HIS A 311 13.64 2.50 7.29
N ILE A 312 14.86 2.83 6.86
CA ILE A 312 15.95 1.86 6.71
C ILE A 312 16.27 1.20 8.05
N GLU A 313 16.38 1.98 9.12
CA GLU A 313 16.67 1.47 10.46
C GLU A 313 15.54 0.56 11.02
N ASN A 314 14.29 0.98 10.80
CA ASN A 314 13.13 0.26 11.31
C ASN A 314 12.74 -0.96 10.48
N HIS A 315 13.12 -1.00 9.21
CA HIS A 315 12.73 -2.04 8.26
C HIS A 315 13.90 -2.49 7.35
N PRO A 316 15.03 -2.94 7.90
CA PRO A 316 16.27 -3.17 7.14
C PRO A 316 16.09 -4.19 6.00
N SER A 317 15.33 -5.27 6.21
CA SER A 317 15.07 -6.26 5.16
C SER A 317 14.29 -5.68 3.97
N PHE A 318 13.47 -4.65 4.15
CA PHE A 318 12.74 -4.02 3.04
C PHE A 318 13.70 -3.42 2.00
N PHE A 319 14.79 -2.82 2.49
CA PHE A 319 15.79 -2.12 1.69
C PHE A 319 16.89 -3.07 1.21
N ASN A 320 17.44 -3.87 2.12
CA ASN A 320 18.59 -4.73 1.84
C ASN A 320 18.26 -5.88 0.86
N ASP A 321 17.04 -6.41 0.92
CA ASP A 321 16.67 -7.57 0.11
C ASP A 321 16.06 -7.18 -1.26
N ARG A 322 15.87 -5.88 -1.54
CA ARG A 322 15.18 -5.40 -2.74
C ARG A 322 16.14 -4.94 -3.83
N ASN A 323 15.96 -5.48 -5.04
CA ASN A 323 16.59 -4.93 -6.24
C ASN A 323 15.77 -3.76 -6.79
N ILE A 324 16.18 -2.53 -6.47
CA ILE A 324 15.49 -1.28 -6.85
C ILE A 324 15.38 -1.15 -8.37
N SER A 325 16.45 -1.40 -9.13
CA SER A 325 16.45 -1.28 -10.60
C SER A 325 15.43 -2.22 -11.26
N LYS A 326 15.36 -3.48 -10.81
CA LYS A 326 14.39 -4.46 -11.32
C LYS A 326 12.96 -4.09 -10.93
N TYR A 327 12.76 -3.60 -9.71
CA TYR A 327 11.48 -3.09 -9.25
C TYR A 327 11.01 -1.91 -10.14
N TYR A 328 11.90 -0.95 -10.42
CA TYR A 328 11.60 0.20 -11.26
C TYR A 328 11.27 -0.22 -12.71
N ASN A 329 12.07 -1.11 -13.32
CA ASN A 329 11.78 -1.63 -14.67
C ASN A 329 10.43 -2.36 -14.77
N LYS A 330 10.05 -3.10 -13.72
CA LYS A 330 8.73 -3.72 -13.62
C LYS A 330 7.63 -2.64 -13.57
N HIS A 331 7.81 -1.59 -12.78
CA HIS A 331 6.87 -0.47 -12.71
C HIS A 331 6.70 0.21 -14.08
N LEU A 332 7.79 0.52 -14.78
CA LEU A 332 7.75 1.10 -16.13
C LEU A 332 6.95 0.25 -17.11
N THR A 333 7.14 -1.07 -17.06
CA THR A 333 6.43 -2.02 -17.94
C THR A 333 4.93 -2.07 -17.64
N ILE A 334 4.56 -2.11 -16.35
CA ILE A 334 3.16 -2.13 -15.91
C ILE A 334 2.45 -0.84 -16.30
N LEU A 335 3.05 0.31 -15.98
CA LEU A 335 2.47 1.62 -16.28
C LEU A 335 2.28 1.81 -17.79
N LYS A 336 3.28 1.40 -18.59
CA LYS A 336 3.17 1.42 -20.06
C LYS A 336 1.96 0.61 -20.54
N ASN A 337 1.81 -0.60 -20.05
CA ASN A 337 0.71 -1.47 -20.45
C ASN A 337 -0.65 -0.90 -20.02
N GLN A 338 -0.77 -0.36 -18.80
CA GLN A 338 -2.00 0.27 -18.32
C GLN A 338 -2.41 1.45 -19.20
N ILE A 339 -1.49 2.39 -19.45
CA ILE A 339 -1.76 3.58 -20.27
C ILE A 339 -2.16 3.19 -21.69
N VAL A 340 -1.39 2.32 -22.36
CA VAL A 340 -1.68 1.89 -23.73
C VAL A 340 -3.03 1.19 -23.83
N ASN A 341 -3.41 0.38 -22.84
CA ASN A 341 -4.71 -0.29 -22.83
C ASN A 341 -5.88 0.68 -22.60
N LEU A 342 -5.70 1.70 -21.75
CA LEU A 342 -6.68 2.76 -21.55
C LEU A 342 -6.88 3.56 -22.84
N GLU A 343 -5.81 3.96 -23.53
CA GLU A 343 -5.93 4.71 -24.79
C GLU A 343 -6.60 3.90 -25.90
N LYS A 344 -6.29 2.61 -26.01
CA LYS A 344 -7.02 1.68 -26.90
C LYS A 344 -8.52 1.60 -26.59
N SER A 345 -8.91 1.97 -25.36
CA SER A 345 -10.29 2.02 -24.88
C SER A 345 -10.85 3.45 -24.89
N ASN A 346 -10.28 4.35 -25.70
CA ASN A 346 -10.67 5.74 -25.90
C ASN A 346 -10.52 6.64 -24.65
N TYR A 347 -9.54 6.36 -23.78
CA TYR A 347 -9.16 7.29 -22.71
C TYR A 347 -8.18 8.32 -23.24
N LYS A 348 -8.29 9.56 -22.77
CA LYS A 348 -7.35 10.66 -23.00
C LYS A 348 -6.40 10.74 -21.81
N ILE A 349 -5.13 10.42 -22.05
CA ILE A 349 -4.07 10.45 -21.03
C ILE A 349 -3.06 11.53 -21.40
N ILE A 350 -2.90 12.54 -20.54
CA ILE A 350 -1.97 13.66 -20.73
C ILE A 350 -1.01 13.74 -19.55
N ASN A 351 0.25 14.06 -19.80
CA ASN A 351 1.23 14.34 -18.76
C ASN A 351 1.63 15.82 -18.85
N VAL A 352 1.58 16.55 -17.74
CA VAL A 352 1.78 18.02 -17.73
C VAL A 352 3.18 18.44 -17.28
N THR A 353 4.02 17.50 -16.85
CA THR A 353 5.41 17.77 -16.46
C THR A 353 6.39 16.83 -17.15
N LYS A 354 7.66 17.22 -17.28
CA LYS A 354 8.70 16.32 -17.82
C LYS A 354 8.90 15.12 -16.89
N SER A 355 9.23 13.96 -17.47
CA SER A 355 9.44 12.74 -16.70
C SER A 355 10.51 11.85 -17.32
N TYR A 356 11.29 11.17 -16.48
CA TYR A 356 12.18 10.08 -16.89
C TYR A 356 11.43 8.78 -17.19
N ILE A 357 10.13 8.71 -16.90
CA ILE A 357 9.27 7.58 -17.25
C ILE A 357 8.89 7.71 -18.73
N PRO A 358 9.38 6.82 -19.62
CA PRO A 358 9.26 7.03 -21.08
C PRO A 358 7.81 7.16 -21.58
N VAL A 359 6.89 6.37 -21.03
CA VAL A 359 5.47 6.42 -21.44
C VAL A 359 4.79 7.75 -21.05
N LEU A 360 5.19 8.37 -19.94
CA LEU A 360 4.66 9.68 -19.52
C LEU A 360 5.28 10.79 -20.35
N ASN A 361 6.60 10.73 -20.60
CA ASN A 361 7.29 11.73 -21.40
C ASN A 361 6.78 11.80 -22.85
N GLN A 362 6.39 10.66 -23.44
CA GLN A 362 5.74 10.61 -24.77
C GLN A 362 4.39 11.35 -24.83
N ARG A 363 3.76 11.58 -23.67
CA ARG A 363 2.47 12.26 -23.51
C ARG A 363 2.63 13.64 -22.87
N TYR A 364 3.86 14.12 -22.74
CA TYR A 364 4.13 15.43 -22.18
C TYR A 364 3.56 16.52 -23.09
N ARG A 365 2.76 17.42 -22.52
CA ARG A 365 2.28 18.64 -23.16
C ARG A 365 2.66 19.82 -22.29
N ASN A 366 3.28 20.83 -22.92
CA ASN A 366 3.55 22.10 -22.27
C ASN A 366 2.25 22.93 -22.36
N GLU A 367 1.54 23.08 -21.25
CA GLU A 367 0.23 23.76 -21.16
C GLU A 367 0.33 25.11 -20.43
#